data_AF-A0A7W5A337-F1
#
_entry.id   AF-A0A7W5A337-F1
#
_cell.length_a   1.000
_cell.length_b   1.000
_cell.length_c   1.000
_cell.angle_alpha   90.00
_cell.angle_beta   90.00
_cell.angle_gamma   90.00
#
_symmetry.space_group_name_H-M   'P 1'
#
loop_
_entity.id
_entity.type
_entity.pdbx_description
1 polymer ?
#
loop_
_entity_poly.entity_id
_entity_poly.type
_entity_poly.pdbx_seq_one_letter_code
_entity_poly.pdbx_strand_id
1 'polypeptide(L)'
;MATSPPAGMRARRLDTGTRMWASRLIGALFLAGFVVYGTGSILVTSVLGGDDFLAGVGAKETTLALGAFLMIATTAIDIGKAVIFFPILERNGKRTAVAYLATMVFEMAMMTVGVLALLMVIPLADRADEIGADTAQALGSLAVDANETAYQIGQLSLAFGALFLCALLFRTGLVPRWLATLGLLGYALHMVGSGAELFGAPISLVLLIPGAIFEITLAFWLIIKGFDPAAYDRPAR
;
A
#
# COMPACT_ATOMS: atom_id res chain seq x y z
N MET A 1 41.80 -42.54 -4.11
CA MET A 1 41.15 -41.84 -5.22
C MET A 1 39.81 -41.32 -4.71
N ALA A 2 39.79 -40.11 -4.14
CA ALA A 2 38.60 -39.54 -3.51
C ALA A 2 37.76 -38.81 -4.56
N THR A 3 36.55 -39.30 -4.81
CA THR A 3 35.59 -38.70 -5.74
C THR A 3 35.04 -37.41 -5.14
N SER A 4 35.30 -36.28 -5.80
CA SER A 4 34.69 -34.99 -5.51
C SER A 4 33.16 -35.09 -5.60
N PRO A 5 32.39 -34.51 -4.68
CA PRO A 5 30.93 -34.51 -4.78
C PRO A 5 30.48 -33.63 -5.97
N PRO A 6 29.37 -33.98 -6.66
CA PRO A 6 28.93 -33.29 -7.86
C PRO A 6 28.51 -31.84 -7.57
N ALA A 7 28.96 -30.93 -8.44
CA ALA A 7 28.80 -29.46 -8.33
C ALA A 7 27.34 -28.96 -8.29
N GLY A 8 26.34 -29.82 -8.51
CA GLY A 8 24.92 -29.44 -8.53
C GLY A 8 24.26 -29.23 -7.16
N MET A 9 24.86 -29.71 -6.06
CA MET A 9 24.19 -29.71 -4.75
C MET A 9 24.41 -28.43 -3.93
N ARG A 10 25.44 -27.62 -4.25
CA ARG A 10 25.74 -26.35 -3.56
C ARG A 10 24.97 -25.14 -4.12
N ALA A 11 24.70 -25.10 -5.42
CA ALA A 11 23.96 -23.99 -6.04
C ALA A 11 22.50 -23.91 -5.56
N ARG A 12 21.83 -25.05 -5.38
CA ARG A 12 20.41 -25.12 -5.02
C ARG A 12 20.09 -24.60 -3.61
N ARG A 13 21.05 -24.66 -2.69
CA ARG A 13 20.86 -24.28 -1.28
C ARG A 13 20.96 -22.76 -1.06
N LEU A 14 21.67 -22.04 -1.94
CA LEU A 14 21.86 -20.59 -1.87
C LEU A 14 20.63 -19.81 -2.40
N ASP A 15 19.96 -20.31 -3.44
CA ASP A 15 18.78 -19.65 -4.05
C ASP A 15 17.53 -19.75 -3.16
N THR A 16 17.38 -20.87 -2.44
CA THR A 16 16.22 -21.10 -1.56
C THR A 16 16.16 -20.12 -0.40
N GLY A 17 17.32 -19.70 0.13
CA GLY A 17 17.45 -18.75 1.23
C GLY A 17 17.03 -17.35 0.82
N THR A 18 17.51 -16.87 -0.32
CA THR A 18 17.16 -15.55 -0.88
C THR A 18 15.67 -15.47 -1.24
N ARG A 19 15.10 -16.53 -1.84
CA ARG A 19 13.66 -16.61 -2.16
C ARG A 19 12.77 -16.54 -0.92
N MET A 20 13.05 -17.35 0.10
CA MET A 20 12.21 -17.40 1.32
C MET A 20 12.34 -16.11 2.12
N TRP A 21 13.54 -15.53 2.18
CA TRP A 21 13.75 -14.22 2.77
C TRP A 21 12.92 -13.14 2.05
N ALA A 22 12.98 -13.07 0.72
CA ALA A 22 12.24 -12.09 -0.06
C ALA A 22 10.72 -12.26 0.10
N SER A 23 10.23 -13.51 0.05
CA SER A 23 8.81 -13.82 0.26
C SER A 23 8.34 -13.34 1.64
N ARG A 24 9.06 -13.72 2.69
CA ARG A 24 8.70 -13.35 4.08
C ARG A 24 8.75 -11.86 4.31
N LEU A 25 9.75 -11.18 3.74
CA LEU A 25 9.88 -9.74 3.85
C LEU A 25 8.71 -9.04 3.15
N ILE A 26 8.35 -9.44 1.93
CA ILE A 26 7.16 -8.92 1.23
C ILE A 26 5.90 -9.12 2.08
N GLY A 27 5.70 -10.33 2.61
CA GLY A 27 4.53 -10.62 3.45
C GLY A 27 4.50 -9.79 4.72
N ALA A 28 5.65 -9.60 5.38
CA ALA A 28 5.75 -8.74 6.55
C ALA A 28 5.46 -7.26 6.21
N LEU A 29 5.92 -6.78 5.06
CA LEU A 29 5.68 -5.40 4.62
C LEU A 29 4.20 -5.13 4.30
N PHE A 30 3.47 -6.10 3.72
CA PHE A 30 2.01 -5.98 3.58
C PHE A 30 1.33 -5.75 4.94
N LEU A 31 1.61 -6.61 5.93
CA LEU A 31 1.00 -6.47 7.26
C LEU A 31 1.43 -5.18 7.96
N ALA A 32 2.72 -4.81 7.83
CA ALA A 32 3.23 -3.56 8.39
C ALA A 32 2.53 -2.35 7.78
N GLY A 33 2.26 -2.34 6.48
CA GLY A 33 1.51 -1.27 5.80
C GLY A 33 0.12 -1.07 6.41
N PHE A 34 -0.66 -2.15 6.55
CA PHE A 34 -1.98 -2.08 7.20
C PHE A 34 -1.92 -1.53 8.63
N VAL A 35 -0.99 -2.02 9.43
CA VAL A 35 -0.88 -1.61 10.83
C VAL A 35 -0.44 -0.16 10.94
N VAL A 36 0.60 0.24 10.21
CA VAL A 36 1.19 1.58 10.30
C VAL A 36 0.23 2.63 9.74
N TYR A 37 -0.30 2.42 8.53
CA TYR A 37 -1.26 3.34 7.94
C TYR A 37 -2.58 3.39 8.71
N GLY A 38 -3.14 2.23 9.05
CA GLY A 38 -4.40 2.14 9.79
C GLY A 38 -4.31 2.81 11.15
N THR A 39 -3.22 2.61 11.89
CA THR A 39 -2.99 3.31 13.17
C THR A 39 -2.87 4.82 12.95
N GLY A 40 -2.11 5.26 11.95
CA GLY A 40 -1.98 6.68 11.61
C GLY A 40 -3.33 7.33 11.28
N SER A 41 -4.11 6.68 10.41
CA SER A 41 -5.45 7.13 10.02
C SER A 41 -6.40 7.22 11.21
N ILE A 42 -6.43 6.21 12.09
CA ILE A 42 -7.26 6.25 13.32
C ILE A 42 -6.89 7.45 14.20
N LEU A 43 -5.60 7.73 14.40
CA LEU A 43 -5.16 8.88 15.19
C LEU A 43 -5.60 10.20 14.55
N VAL A 44 -5.41 10.37 13.25
CA VAL A 44 -5.87 11.56 12.51
C VAL A 44 -7.38 11.74 12.64
N THR A 45 -8.16 10.71 12.34
CA THR A 45 -9.63 10.77 12.40
C THR A 45 -10.14 11.04 13.81
N SER A 46 -9.43 10.60 14.86
CA SER A 46 -9.79 10.93 16.26
C SER A 46 -9.67 12.41 16.61
N VAL A 47 -8.92 13.18 15.81
CA VAL A 47 -8.78 14.63 15.94
C VAL A 47 -9.73 15.35 14.99
N LEU A 48 -9.79 14.92 13.72
CA LEU A 48 -10.47 15.64 12.64
C LEU A 48 -11.91 15.19 12.36
N GLY A 49 -12.41 14.15 13.04
CA GLY A 49 -13.72 13.56 12.75
C GLY A 49 -14.94 14.28 13.33
N GLY A 50 -14.77 15.43 13.99
CA GLY A 50 -15.88 16.21 14.58
C GLY A 50 -16.15 17.52 13.85
N ASP A 51 -17.38 18.04 13.95
CA ASP A 51 -17.81 19.23 13.18
C ASP A 51 -17.02 20.52 13.49
N ASP A 52 -16.51 20.65 14.73
CA ASP A 52 -15.69 21.78 15.18
C ASP A 52 -14.28 21.29 15.58
N PHE A 53 -13.64 20.53 14.69
CA PHE A 53 -12.35 19.92 14.99
C PHE A 53 -11.24 20.94 15.23
N LEU A 54 -11.24 22.11 14.56
CA LEU A 54 -10.15 23.09 14.70
C LEU A 54 -9.98 23.61 16.12
N ALA A 55 -11.08 23.86 16.83
CA ALA A 55 -11.03 24.30 18.22
C ALA A 55 -10.31 23.28 19.13
N GLY A 56 -10.35 21.99 18.76
CA GLY A 56 -9.70 20.90 19.48
C GLY A 56 -8.28 20.55 19.02
N VAL A 57 -7.82 21.10 17.89
CA VAL A 57 -6.52 20.73 17.29
C VAL A 57 -5.36 21.10 18.20
N GLY A 58 -5.35 22.29 18.80
CA GLY A 58 -4.24 22.71 19.68
C GLY A 58 -4.01 21.77 20.87
N ALA A 59 -5.08 21.22 21.45
CA ALA A 59 -4.97 20.24 22.55
C ALA A 59 -4.52 18.84 22.09
N LYS A 60 -4.68 18.53 20.80
CA LYS A 60 -4.42 17.21 20.20
C LYS A 60 -3.38 17.25 19.07
N GLU A 61 -2.58 18.31 19.01
CA GLU A 61 -1.63 18.56 17.92
C GLU A 61 -0.64 17.39 17.78
N THR A 62 -0.07 16.94 18.89
CA THR A 62 0.85 15.79 18.92
C THR A 62 0.20 14.52 18.37
N THR A 63 -1.10 14.30 18.63
CA THR A 63 -1.84 13.15 18.12
C THR A 63 -2.01 13.23 16.61
N LEU A 64 -2.37 14.41 16.09
CA LEU A 64 -2.50 14.65 14.66
C LEU A 64 -1.15 14.50 13.95
N ALA A 65 -0.09 15.11 14.49
CA ALA A 65 1.26 15.03 13.94
C ALA A 65 1.81 13.60 13.94
N LEU A 66 1.59 12.84 15.02
CA LEU A 66 1.96 11.43 15.09
C LEU A 66 1.18 10.58 14.08
N GLY A 67 -0.12 10.82 13.95
CA GLY A 67 -0.97 10.13 12.96
C GLY A 67 -0.47 10.37 11.53
N ALA A 68 -0.24 11.62 11.17
CA ALA A 68 0.30 12.02 9.88
C ALA A 68 1.71 11.43 9.63
N PHE A 69 2.59 11.44 10.64
CA PHE A 69 3.91 10.82 10.55
C PHE A 69 3.83 9.33 10.24
N LEU A 70 2.95 8.58 10.91
CA LEU A 70 2.73 7.16 10.62
C LEU A 70 2.19 6.93 9.20
N MET A 71 1.24 7.75 8.75
CA MET A 71 0.73 7.68 7.39
C MET A 71 1.86 7.91 6.36
N ILE A 72 2.73 8.91 6.55
CA ILE A 72 3.90 9.15 5.69
C ILE A 72 4.90 8.01 5.77
N ALA A 73 5.15 7.46 6.96
CA ALA A 73 6.10 6.35 7.15
C ALA A 73 5.72 5.10 6.33
N THR A 74 4.43 4.93 6.02
CA THR A 74 3.93 3.86 5.13
C THR A 74 4.53 3.95 3.72
N THR A 75 4.91 5.14 3.26
CA THR A 75 5.59 5.36 1.97
C THR A 75 6.82 4.48 1.80
N ALA A 76 7.68 4.41 2.83
CA ALA A 76 8.88 3.59 2.78
C ALA A 76 8.54 2.08 2.75
N ILE A 77 7.46 1.69 3.42
CA ILE A 77 7.00 0.30 3.49
C ILE A 77 6.51 -0.15 2.11
N ASP A 78 5.63 0.63 1.47
CA ASP A 78 5.01 0.24 0.20
C ASP A 78 5.96 0.38 -0.99
N ILE A 79 6.79 1.42 -1.03
CA ILE A 79 7.87 1.51 -2.03
C ILE A 79 8.87 0.37 -1.81
N GLY A 80 9.27 0.09 -0.56
CA GLY A 80 10.17 -1.02 -0.24
C GLY A 80 9.61 -2.37 -0.71
N LYS A 81 8.32 -2.61 -0.46
CA LYS A 81 7.57 -3.77 -0.96
C LYS A 81 7.64 -3.85 -2.49
N ALA A 82 7.40 -2.75 -3.18
CA ALA A 82 7.45 -2.68 -4.64
C ALA A 82 8.85 -2.98 -5.20
N VAL A 83 9.89 -2.43 -4.57
CA VAL A 83 11.31 -2.63 -4.93
C VAL A 83 11.73 -4.09 -4.75
N ILE A 84 11.28 -4.75 -3.68
CA ILE A 84 11.59 -6.17 -3.45
C ILE A 84 10.82 -7.07 -4.44
N PHE A 85 9.61 -6.69 -4.81
CA PHE A 85 8.86 -7.37 -5.88
C PHE A 85 9.51 -7.22 -7.25
N PHE A 86 10.10 -6.06 -7.56
CA PHE A 86 10.62 -5.71 -8.88
C PHE A 86 11.49 -6.81 -9.53
N PRO A 87 12.56 -7.34 -8.90
CA PRO A 87 13.41 -8.38 -9.50
C PRO A 87 12.67 -9.72 -9.71
N ILE A 88 11.59 -9.96 -8.97
CA ILE A 88 10.76 -11.18 -9.11
C ILE A 88 9.82 -11.02 -10.32
N LEU A 89 9.23 -9.82 -10.46
CA LEU A 89 8.31 -9.51 -11.54
C LEU A 89 9.05 -9.37 -12.89
N GLU A 90 10.23 -8.76 -12.90
CA GLU A 90 10.96 -8.47 -14.14
C GLU A 90 11.35 -9.74 -14.89
N ARG A 91 11.65 -10.83 -14.15
CA ARG A 91 11.96 -12.17 -14.70
C ARG A 91 10.83 -12.74 -15.55
N ASN A 92 9.59 -12.32 -15.30
CA ASN A 92 8.41 -12.84 -15.97
C ASN A 92 7.71 -11.79 -16.85
N GLY A 93 8.23 -10.56 -16.87
CA GLY A 93 7.68 -9.46 -17.65
C GLY A 93 8.18 -8.09 -17.18
N LYS A 94 9.24 -7.60 -17.81
CA LYS A 94 9.82 -6.28 -17.51
C LYS A 94 8.81 -5.14 -17.56
N ARG A 95 7.90 -5.15 -18.54
CA ARG A 95 6.84 -4.13 -18.66
C ARG A 95 5.89 -4.14 -17.45
N THR A 96 5.48 -5.32 -17.00
CA THR A 96 4.62 -5.50 -15.83
C THR A 96 5.30 -5.03 -14.55
N ALA A 97 6.59 -5.37 -14.38
CA ALA A 97 7.37 -4.96 -13.22
C ALA A 97 7.52 -3.43 -13.12
N VAL A 98 7.83 -2.79 -14.24
CA VAL A 98 7.94 -1.32 -14.32
C VAL A 98 6.58 -0.66 -14.11
N ALA A 99 5.52 -1.19 -14.72
CA ALA A 99 4.16 -0.65 -14.53
C ALA A 99 3.75 -0.70 -13.05
N TYR A 100 3.92 -1.85 -12.40
CA TYR A 100 3.63 -2.01 -10.97
C TYR A 100 4.45 -1.03 -10.12
N LEU A 101 5.77 -0.99 -10.28
CA LEU A 101 6.62 -0.08 -9.51
C LEU A 101 6.23 1.39 -9.71
N ALA A 102 5.99 1.81 -10.96
CA ALA A 102 5.59 3.19 -11.26
C ALA A 102 4.27 3.56 -10.59
N THR A 103 3.29 2.65 -10.61
CA THR A 103 1.99 2.89 -9.95
C THR A 103 2.09 2.97 -8.43
N MET A 104 2.96 2.19 -7.79
CA MET A 104 3.18 2.26 -6.33
C MET A 104 3.88 3.57 -5.93
N VAL A 105 4.84 4.04 -6.75
CA VAL A 105 5.50 5.33 -6.51
C VAL A 105 4.50 6.47 -6.65
N PHE A 106 3.65 6.44 -7.68
CA PHE A 106 2.62 7.46 -7.88
C PHE A 106 1.57 7.45 -6.76
N GLU A 107 1.10 6.26 -6.36
CA GLU A 107 0.19 6.07 -5.23
C GLU A 107 0.74 6.76 -3.97
N MET A 108 1.96 6.41 -3.56
CA MET A 108 2.57 6.96 -2.35
C MET A 108 2.85 8.46 -2.46
N ALA A 109 3.16 8.97 -3.64
CA ALA A 109 3.29 10.41 -3.87
C ALA A 109 1.96 11.13 -3.63
N MET A 110 0.85 10.62 -4.18
CA MET A 110 -0.48 11.18 -3.97
C MET A 110 -0.90 11.09 -2.50
N MET A 111 -0.69 9.95 -1.84
CA MET A 111 -0.99 9.81 -0.42
C MET A 111 -0.18 10.78 0.44
N THR A 112 1.09 11.00 0.11
CA THR A 112 1.94 11.99 0.82
C THR A 112 1.40 13.40 0.64
N VAL A 113 1.01 13.79 -0.58
CA VAL A 113 0.36 15.10 -0.83
C VAL A 113 -0.90 15.26 0.02
N GLY A 114 -1.73 14.22 0.10
CA GLY A 114 -2.91 14.24 0.96
C GLY A 114 -2.55 14.42 2.43
N VAL A 115 -1.53 13.73 2.95
CA VAL A 115 -1.14 13.87 4.37
C VAL A 115 -0.53 15.26 4.64
N LEU A 116 0.18 15.84 3.68
CA LEU A 116 0.65 17.23 3.80
C LEU A 116 -0.52 18.21 3.92
N ALA A 117 -1.63 17.98 3.21
CA ALA A 117 -2.84 18.78 3.36
C ALA A 117 -3.38 18.70 4.80
N LEU A 118 -3.47 17.50 5.39
CA LEU A 118 -3.89 17.33 6.78
C LEU A 118 -2.98 18.06 7.77
N LEU A 119 -1.66 18.08 7.53
CA LEU A 119 -0.71 18.80 8.38
C LEU A 119 -0.90 20.32 8.33
N MET A 120 -1.50 20.87 7.27
CA MET A 120 -1.83 22.31 7.20
C MET A 120 -2.95 22.70 8.17
N VAL A 121 -3.70 21.73 8.72
CA VAL A 121 -4.73 22.00 9.74
C VAL A 121 -4.11 22.59 11.01
N ILE A 122 -2.90 22.18 11.40
CA ILE A 122 -2.20 22.70 12.58
C ILE A 122 -1.96 24.22 12.48
N PRO A 123 -1.21 24.72 11.47
CA PRO A 123 -0.99 26.16 11.34
C PRO A 123 -2.26 26.95 11.01
N LEU A 124 -3.32 26.32 10.47
CA LEU A 124 -4.63 26.96 10.32
C LEU A 124 -5.29 27.20 11.68
N ALA A 125 -5.22 26.23 12.60
CA ALA A 125 -5.73 26.39 13.96
C ALA A 125 -5.00 27.52 14.70
N ASP A 126 -3.67 27.59 14.58
CA ASP A 126 -2.86 28.64 15.22
C ASP A 126 -3.18 30.05 14.71
N ARG A 127 -3.64 30.17 13.46
CA ARG A 127 -3.97 31.45 12.81
C ARG A 127 -5.45 31.79 12.86
N ALA A 128 -6.27 30.97 13.52
CA ALA A 128 -7.73 31.14 13.50
C ALA A 128 -8.17 32.53 14.00
N ASP A 129 -7.48 33.10 14.99
CA ASP A 129 -7.75 34.45 15.50
C ASP A 129 -7.43 35.56 14.50
N GLU A 130 -6.46 35.34 13.60
CA GLU A 130 -6.03 36.32 12.59
C GLU A 130 -6.95 36.33 11.36
N ILE A 131 -7.36 35.15 10.89
CA ILE A 131 -8.14 34.98 9.64
C ILE A 131 -9.65 34.80 9.88
N GLY A 132 -10.06 34.65 11.14
CA GLY A 132 -11.42 34.34 11.56
C GLY A 132 -11.69 32.83 11.64
N ALA A 133 -12.37 32.41 12.71
CA ALA A 133 -12.65 30.99 12.99
C ALA A 133 -13.40 30.27 11.86
N ASP A 134 -14.44 30.91 11.29
CA ASP A 134 -15.22 30.33 10.19
C ASP A 134 -14.36 30.10 8.93
N THR A 135 -13.49 31.06 8.60
CA THR A 135 -12.56 30.96 7.47
C THR A 135 -11.56 29.84 7.70
N ALA A 136 -10.99 29.77 8.91
CA ALA A 136 -10.06 28.70 9.28
C ALA A 136 -10.74 27.33 9.15
N GLN A 137 -11.96 27.18 9.68
CA GLN A 137 -12.73 25.93 9.62
C GLN A 137 -13.01 25.50 8.19
N ALA A 138 -13.45 26.42 7.33
CA ALA A 138 -13.66 26.13 5.91
C ALA A 138 -12.38 25.65 5.20
N LEU A 139 -11.23 26.28 5.47
CA LEU A 139 -9.94 25.87 4.93
C LEU A 139 -9.47 24.52 5.49
N GLY A 140 -9.74 24.25 6.77
CA GLY A 140 -9.47 22.98 7.42
C GLY A 140 -10.28 21.84 6.79
N SER A 141 -11.58 22.03 6.58
CA SER A 141 -12.44 21.06 5.90
C SER A 141 -11.95 20.81 4.47
N LEU A 142 -11.59 21.86 3.73
CA LEU A 142 -11.02 21.70 2.39
C LEU A 142 -9.71 20.90 2.40
N ALA A 143 -8.89 21.02 3.44
CA ALA A 143 -7.67 20.23 3.60
C ALA A 143 -7.96 18.74 3.86
N VAL A 144 -9.03 18.44 4.62
CA VAL A 144 -9.53 17.07 4.80
C VAL A 144 -10.06 16.50 3.48
N ASP A 145 -10.86 17.26 2.75
CA ASP A 145 -11.37 16.84 1.43
C ASP A 145 -10.23 16.62 0.41
N ALA A 146 -9.20 17.46 0.46
CA ALA A 146 -8.01 17.31 -0.36
C ALA A 146 -7.23 16.03 -0.02
N ASN A 147 -7.15 15.66 1.27
CA ASN A 147 -6.56 14.39 1.69
C ASN A 147 -7.34 13.20 1.14
N GLU A 148 -8.66 13.20 1.29
CA GLU A 148 -9.53 12.13 0.82
C GLU A 148 -9.46 11.99 -0.71
N THR A 149 -9.51 13.10 -1.44
CA THR A 149 -9.36 13.11 -2.90
C THR A 149 -8.01 12.55 -3.33
N ALA A 150 -6.92 13.00 -2.71
CA ALA A 150 -5.57 12.51 -3.01
C ALA A 150 -5.42 11.03 -2.68
N TYR A 151 -6.01 10.57 -1.58
CA TYR A 151 -6.07 9.17 -1.18
C TYR A 151 -6.76 8.34 -2.26
N GLN A 152 -7.96 8.72 -2.72
CA GLN A 152 -8.70 7.95 -3.73
C GLN A 152 -7.96 7.89 -5.09
N ILE A 153 -7.30 8.98 -5.51
CA ILE A 153 -6.44 8.98 -6.70
C ILE A 153 -5.23 8.03 -6.50
N GLY A 154 -4.63 8.02 -5.31
CA GLY A 154 -3.57 7.09 -4.95
C GLY A 154 -4.05 5.64 -5.03
N GLN A 155 -5.18 5.33 -4.39
CA GLN A 155 -5.80 3.99 -4.37
C GLN A 155 -6.18 3.50 -5.77
N LEU A 156 -6.62 4.37 -6.67
CA LEU A 156 -6.84 4.03 -8.08
C LEU A 156 -5.55 3.55 -8.76
N SER A 157 -4.44 4.25 -8.53
CA SER A 157 -3.12 3.85 -9.04
C SER A 157 -2.68 2.52 -8.43
N LEU A 158 -2.81 2.34 -7.11
CA LEU A 158 -2.55 1.08 -6.42
C LEU A 158 -3.31 -0.07 -7.07
N ALA A 159 -4.64 0.08 -7.20
CA ALA A 159 -5.51 -0.96 -7.73
C ALA A 159 -5.15 -1.31 -9.18
N PHE A 160 -4.89 -0.30 -10.02
CA PHE A 160 -4.44 -0.49 -11.40
C PHE A 160 -3.12 -1.25 -11.46
N GLY A 161 -2.13 -0.84 -10.67
CA GLY A 161 -0.83 -1.52 -10.55
C GLY A 161 -0.95 -2.96 -10.07
N ALA A 162 -1.76 -3.19 -9.04
CA ALA A 162 -1.92 -4.48 -8.41
C ALA A 162 -2.67 -5.48 -9.29
N LEU A 163 -3.49 -5.04 -10.25
CA LEU A 163 -4.02 -5.91 -11.30
C LEU A 163 -2.91 -6.53 -12.16
N PHE A 164 -1.87 -5.76 -12.52
CA PHE A 164 -0.70 -6.30 -13.23
C PHE A 164 0.05 -7.33 -12.39
N LEU A 165 0.26 -7.04 -11.10
CA LEU A 165 0.86 -7.97 -10.15
C LEU A 165 0.05 -9.27 -10.10
N CYS A 166 -1.26 -9.19 -9.84
CA CYS A 166 -2.12 -10.36 -9.69
C CYS A 166 -2.25 -11.17 -10.98
N ALA A 167 -2.31 -10.50 -12.14
CA ALA A 167 -2.28 -11.16 -13.44
C ALA A 167 -0.98 -11.95 -13.65
N LEU A 168 0.16 -11.39 -13.24
CA LEU A 168 1.45 -12.07 -13.32
C LEU A 168 1.52 -13.26 -12.36
N LEU A 169 1.08 -13.09 -11.11
CA LEU A 169 0.98 -14.16 -10.12
C LEU A 169 0.12 -15.33 -10.64
N PHE A 170 -1.01 -15.01 -11.27
CA PHE A 170 -1.92 -16.00 -11.86
C PHE A 170 -1.28 -16.74 -13.05
N ARG A 171 -0.54 -16.03 -13.91
CA ARG A 171 0.10 -16.63 -15.10
C ARG A 171 1.34 -17.47 -14.75
N THR A 172 2.13 -17.02 -13.78
CA THR A 172 3.40 -17.66 -13.40
C THR A 172 3.19 -18.84 -12.46
N GLY A 173 2.15 -18.79 -11.62
CA GLY A 173 1.94 -19.77 -10.55
C GLY A 173 2.87 -19.58 -9.36
N LEU A 174 3.41 -18.37 -9.16
CA LEU A 174 4.22 -18.02 -7.99
C LEU A 174 3.46 -18.19 -6.66
N VAL A 175 2.13 -18.08 -6.71
CA VAL A 175 1.21 -18.38 -5.61
C VAL A 175 0.03 -19.20 -6.16
N PRO A 176 -0.80 -19.83 -5.31
CA PRO A 176 -1.97 -20.58 -5.77
C PRO A 176 -2.90 -19.74 -6.65
N ARG A 177 -3.43 -20.35 -7.72
CA ARG A 177 -4.26 -19.65 -8.70
C ARG A 177 -5.52 -19.04 -8.09
N TRP A 178 -6.13 -19.70 -7.08
CA TRP A 178 -7.29 -19.17 -6.38
C TRP A 178 -6.96 -17.85 -5.66
N LEU A 179 -5.77 -17.75 -5.07
CA LEU A 179 -5.32 -16.55 -4.35
C LEU A 179 -5.05 -15.41 -5.34
N ALA A 180 -4.38 -15.69 -6.46
CA ALA A 180 -4.19 -14.70 -7.50
C ALA A 180 -5.52 -14.24 -8.15
N THR A 181 -6.51 -15.14 -8.26
CA THR A 181 -7.86 -14.80 -8.76
C THR A 181 -8.60 -13.91 -7.78
N LEU A 182 -8.50 -14.19 -6.47
CA LEU A 182 -9.04 -13.33 -5.42
C LEU A 182 -8.43 -11.92 -5.51
N GLY A 183 -7.12 -11.80 -5.73
CA GLY A 183 -6.46 -10.51 -5.94
C GLY A 183 -6.95 -9.77 -7.19
N LEU A 184 -7.10 -10.47 -8.32
CA LEU A 184 -7.65 -9.87 -9.55
C LEU A 184 -9.06 -9.31 -9.33
N LEU A 185 -9.95 -10.07 -8.70
CA LEU A 185 -11.30 -9.61 -8.39
C LEU A 185 -11.27 -8.47 -7.36
N GLY A 186 -10.44 -8.60 -6.33
CA GLY A 186 -10.32 -7.61 -5.27
C GLY A 186 -9.85 -6.25 -5.77
N TYR A 187 -8.78 -6.19 -6.54
CA TYR A 187 -8.30 -4.92 -7.08
C TYR A 187 -9.17 -4.37 -8.22
N ALA A 188 -9.86 -5.23 -8.99
CA ALA A 188 -10.83 -4.75 -9.97
C ALA A 188 -12.00 -4.03 -9.28
N LEU A 189 -12.54 -4.63 -8.21
CA LEU A 189 -13.57 -4.01 -7.39
C LEU A 189 -13.04 -2.75 -6.71
N HIS A 190 -11.87 -2.81 -6.09
CA HIS A 190 -11.27 -1.66 -5.42
C HIS A 190 -11.06 -0.47 -6.39
N MET A 191 -10.61 -0.73 -7.61
CA MET A 191 -10.46 0.30 -8.64
C MET A 191 -11.81 0.96 -8.99
N VAL A 192 -12.88 0.17 -9.12
CA VAL A 192 -14.23 0.70 -9.35
C VAL A 192 -14.69 1.53 -8.13
N GLY A 193 -14.45 1.03 -6.92
CA GLY A 193 -14.82 1.70 -5.68
C GLY A 193 -14.16 3.06 -5.52
N SER A 194 -12.82 3.12 -5.63
CA SER A 194 -12.08 4.38 -5.54
C SER A 194 -12.39 5.35 -6.67
N GLY A 195 -12.68 4.82 -7.87
CA GLY A 195 -13.17 5.64 -8.99
C GLY A 195 -14.52 6.25 -8.69
N ALA A 196 -15.46 5.48 -8.14
CA ALA A 196 -16.80 5.93 -7.79
C ALA A 196 -16.79 6.99 -6.68
N GLU A 197 -15.88 6.88 -5.71
CA GLU A 197 -15.73 7.87 -4.63
C GLU A 197 -15.41 9.27 -5.18
N LEU A 198 -14.55 9.37 -6.20
CA LEU A 198 -14.23 10.63 -6.86
C LEU A 198 -15.43 11.28 -7.57
N PHE A 199 -16.48 10.52 -7.86
CA PHE A 199 -17.74 11.01 -8.40
C PHE A 199 -18.83 11.16 -7.33
N GLY A 200 -18.47 11.09 -6.04
CA GLY A 200 -19.38 11.27 -4.91
C GLY A 200 -20.23 10.05 -4.56
N ALA A 201 -19.85 8.84 -5.00
CA ALA A 201 -20.51 7.60 -4.63
C ALA A 201 -19.70 6.86 -3.56
N PRO A 202 -20.15 6.84 -2.28
CA PRO A 202 -19.36 6.38 -1.14
C PRO A 202 -19.35 4.86 -0.98
N ILE A 203 -18.82 4.16 -1.98
CA ILE A 203 -18.79 2.70 -2.06
C ILE A 203 -17.37 2.14 -2.00
N SER A 204 -16.33 2.97 -1.98
CA SER A 204 -14.93 2.53 -2.00
C SER A 204 -14.60 1.57 -0.85
N LEU A 205 -15.07 1.86 0.36
CA LEU A 205 -14.79 1.05 1.54
C LEU A 205 -15.30 -0.40 1.40
N VAL A 206 -16.49 -0.59 0.83
CA VAL A 206 -17.09 -1.93 0.64
C VAL A 206 -16.34 -2.68 -0.46
N LEU A 207 -16.05 -2.01 -1.58
CA LEU A 207 -15.36 -2.62 -2.71
C LEU A 207 -13.86 -2.87 -2.45
N LEU A 208 -13.27 -2.24 -1.43
CA LEU A 208 -11.91 -2.53 -0.95
C LEU A 208 -11.81 -3.88 -0.23
N ILE A 209 -12.88 -4.34 0.44
CA ILE A 209 -12.85 -5.52 1.32
C ILE A 209 -12.24 -6.76 0.64
N PRO A 210 -12.62 -7.15 -0.58
CA PRO A 210 -12.04 -8.35 -1.21
C PRO A 210 -10.54 -8.18 -1.53
N GLY A 211 -10.10 -6.96 -1.85
CA GLY A 211 -8.68 -6.61 -1.99
C GLY A 211 -7.92 -6.75 -0.67
N ALA A 212 -8.46 -6.22 0.42
CA ALA A 212 -7.86 -6.36 1.75
C ALA A 212 -7.74 -7.83 2.18
N ILE A 213 -8.78 -8.65 1.93
CA ILE A 213 -8.74 -10.09 2.20
C ILE A 213 -7.62 -10.75 1.39
N PHE A 214 -7.47 -10.40 0.11
CA PHE A 214 -6.36 -10.88 -0.72
C PHE A 214 -5.01 -10.53 -0.11
N GLU A 215 -4.78 -9.27 0.23
CA GLU A 215 -3.48 -8.81 0.73
C GLU A 215 -3.08 -9.49 2.03
N ILE A 216 -4.01 -9.58 2.99
CA ILE A 216 -3.79 -10.26 4.26
C ILE A 216 -3.50 -11.75 4.03
N THR A 217 -4.28 -12.39 3.16
CA THR A 217 -4.10 -13.81 2.84
C THR A 217 -2.76 -14.07 2.15
N LEU A 218 -2.39 -13.20 1.20
CA LEU A 218 -1.11 -13.26 0.51
C LEU A 218 0.05 -13.05 1.49
N ALA A 219 -0.08 -12.09 2.41
CA ALA A 219 0.94 -11.82 3.40
C ALA A 219 1.25 -13.04 4.25
N PHE A 220 0.22 -13.65 4.85
CA PHE A 220 0.39 -14.88 5.63
C PHE A 220 0.90 -16.04 4.77
N TRP A 221 0.42 -16.17 3.53
CA TRP A 221 0.91 -17.19 2.62
C TRP A 221 2.42 -17.04 2.37
N LEU A 222 2.89 -15.83 2.08
CA LEU A 222 4.30 -15.57 1.80
C LEU A 222 5.20 -15.73 3.03
N ILE A 223 4.68 -15.42 4.23
CA ILE A 223 5.40 -15.63 5.50
C ILE A 223 5.59 -17.13 5.78
N ILE A 224 4.52 -17.90 5.65
CA ILE A 224 4.48 -19.32 6.04
C ILE A 224 5.08 -20.21 4.96
N LYS A 225 4.61 -20.07 3.71
CA LYS A 225 4.95 -20.94 2.58
C LYS A 225 5.93 -20.31 1.59
N GLY A 226 5.83 -19.00 1.39
CA GLY A 226 6.60 -18.28 0.37
C GLY A 226 6.12 -18.54 -1.05
N PHE A 227 6.86 -18.03 -2.04
CA PHE A 227 6.59 -18.30 -3.45
C PHE A 227 6.80 -19.77 -3.81
N ASP A 228 6.11 -20.28 -4.84
CA ASP A 228 6.31 -21.62 -5.35
C ASP A 228 7.75 -21.80 -5.89
N PRO A 229 8.52 -22.81 -5.44
CA PRO A 229 9.91 -22.97 -5.87
C PRO A 229 10.05 -23.28 -7.35
N ALA A 230 9.18 -24.13 -7.89
CA ALA A 230 9.25 -24.52 -9.29
C ALA A 230 8.88 -23.37 -10.24
N ALA A 231 7.99 -22.47 -9.82
CA ALA A 231 7.69 -21.25 -10.55
C ALA A 231 8.78 -20.18 -10.41
N TYR A 232 9.40 -20.06 -9.24
CA TYR A 232 10.41 -19.04 -8.95
C TYR A 232 11.75 -19.30 -9.67
N ASP A 233 12.14 -20.57 -9.80
CA ASP A 233 13.41 -20.99 -10.40
C ASP A 233 13.29 -21.16 -11.94
N ARG A 234 12.12 -20.89 -12.53
CA ARG A 234 11.94 -21.00 -13.99
C ARG A 234 12.80 -19.96 -14.73
N PRO A 235 13.43 -20.33 -15.86
CA PRO A 235 14.08 -19.37 -16.73
C PRO A 235 13.11 -18.28 -17.18
N ALA A 236 13.61 -17.04 -17.29
CA ALA A 236 12.83 -15.93 -17.82
C ALA A 236 12.29 -16.27 -19.22
N ARG A 237 11.03 -15.89 -19.47
CA ARG A 237 10.36 -16.06 -20.76
C ARG A 237 10.42 -14.80 -21.60
#